data_AF-A0AAJ2VQP4-F1
#
_entry.id   AF-A0AAJ2VQP4-F1
#
_cell.length_a   1.000
_cell.length_b   1.000
_cell.length_c   1.000
_cell.angle_alpha   90.00
_cell.angle_beta   90.00
_cell.angle_gamma   90.00
#
_symmetry.space_group_name_H-M   'P 1'
#
loop_
_entity.id
_entity.type
_entity.pdbx_description
1 polymer ?
#
loop_
_entity_poly.entity_id
_entity_poly.type
_entity_poly.pdbx_seq_one_letter_code
_entity_poly.pdbx_strand_id
1 'polypeptide(L)'
;MDTYTLTLVVAICTMWVSLTCGFVAMYLILSGEFRGVSQPADRPRKLSMGAKAEAEDIPTLANEGGTSWGVQVLFETPSPGLNERLSVALASAGAVYEPSTKSFTVMGESSRNPIVVENAFPPGQLPSFTDDNSQYLLKGVTIKVNESGRSLSPSKLQLARLVSLAKSLARLGGKVVDANQLPITKAGFKAVISGKAKV
;
A
#
# COMPACT_ATOMS: atom_id res chain seq x y z
N MET A 1 -43.67 -9.18 38.01
CA MET A 1 -43.23 -10.14 36.98
C MET A 1 -43.27 -11.51 37.60
N ASP A 2 -44.03 -12.43 37.01
CA ASP A 2 -44.17 -13.80 37.49
C ASP A 2 -42.83 -14.54 37.42
N THR A 3 -42.56 -15.41 38.40
CA THR A 3 -41.28 -16.13 38.53
C THR A 3 -40.93 -16.91 37.26
N TYR A 4 -41.93 -17.48 36.59
CA TYR A 4 -41.78 -18.18 35.31
C TYR A 4 -41.29 -17.27 34.18
N THR A 5 -41.82 -16.06 34.10
CA THR A 5 -41.39 -15.05 33.12
C THR A 5 -39.95 -14.62 33.38
N LEU A 6 -39.56 -14.47 34.65
CA LEU A 6 -38.19 -14.15 35.03
C LEU A 6 -37.23 -15.29 34.66
N THR A 7 -37.58 -16.55 34.95
CA THR A 7 -36.76 -17.71 34.58
C THR A 7 -36.58 -17.82 33.07
N LEU A 8 -37.64 -17.60 32.30
CA LEU A 8 -37.61 -17.67 30.84
C LEU A 8 -36.73 -16.57 30.23
N VAL A 9 -36.83 -15.34 30.73
CA VAL A 9 -35.98 -14.23 30.29
C VAL A 9 -34.51 -14.48 30.62
N VAL A 10 -34.21 -15.00 31.82
CA VAL A 10 -32.83 -15.34 32.20
C VAL A 10 -32.27 -16.45 31.30
N ALA A 11 -33.05 -17.49 31.00
CA ALA A 11 -32.61 -18.57 30.11
C ALA A 11 -32.32 -18.08 28.68
N ILE A 12 -33.14 -17.17 28.15
CA ILE A 12 -32.90 -16.57 26.84
C ILE A 12 -31.62 -15.74 26.88
N CYS A 13 -31.44 -14.89 27.90
CA CYS A 13 -30.24 -14.06 28.02
C CYS A 13 -28.96 -14.91 28.13
N THR A 14 -28.96 -15.98 28.93
CA THR A 14 -27.78 -16.85 29.07
C THR A 14 -27.48 -17.62 27.79
N MET A 15 -28.50 -18.06 27.05
CA MET A 15 -28.33 -18.71 25.76
C MET A 15 -27.72 -17.76 24.71
N TRP A 16 -28.17 -16.51 24.66
CA TRP A 16 -27.62 -15.49 23.77
C TRP A 16 -26.17 -15.12 24.13
N VAL A 17 -25.86 -14.99 25.41
CA VAL A 17 -24.49 -14.72 25.90
C VAL A 17 -23.55 -15.89 25.60
N SER A 18 -24.00 -17.13 25.79
CA SER A 18 -23.19 -18.32 25.46
C SER A 18 -22.91 -18.40 23.95
N LEU A 19 -23.92 -18.14 23.12
CA LEU A 19 -23.78 -18.17 21.67
C LEU A 19 -22.77 -17.11 21.18
N THR A 20 -22.91 -15.88 21.66
CA THR A 20 -22.00 -14.77 21.32
C THR A 20 -20.58 -15.02 21.81
N CYS A 21 -20.40 -15.54 23.03
CA CYS A 21 -19.10 -15.94 23.56
C CYS A 21 -18.43 -17.02 22.69
N GLY A 22 -19.20 -18.02 22.24
CA GLY A 22 -18.72 -19.06 21.33
C GLY A 22 -18.25 -18.51 19.98
N PHE A 23 -19.00 -17.57 19.40
CA PHE A 23 -18.61 -16.90 18.15
C PHE A 23 -17.33 -16.08 18.31
N VAL A 24 -17.16 -15.36 19.43
CA VAL A 24 -15.93 -14.61 19.70
C VAL A 24 -14.74 -15.55 19.91
N ALA A 25 -14.90 -16.63 20.67
CA ALA A 25 -13.84 -17.62 20.88
C ALA A 25 -13.42 -18.28 19.56
N MET A 26 -14.38 -18.68 18.73
CA MET A 26 -14.12 -19.24 17.40
C MET A 26 -13.46 -18.23 16.47
N TYR A 27 -13.87 -16.96 16.53
CA TYR A 27 -13.24 -15.87 15.78
C TYR A 27 -11.79 -15.66 16.20
N LEU A 28 -11.46 -15.69 17.49
CA LEU A 28 -10.09 -15.55 17.99
C LEU A 28 -9.20 -16.74 17.60
N ILE A 29 -9.75 -17.96 17.61
CA ILE A 29 -9.04 -19.17 17.15
C ILE A 29 -8.76 -19.10 15.64
N LEU A 30 -9.73 -18.67 14.82
CA LEU A 30 -9.55 -18.50 13.37
C LEU A 30 -8.65 -17.31 13.02
N SER A 31 -8.68 -16.24 13.82
CA SER A 31 -7.90 -15.02 13.58
C SER A 31 -6.43 -15.15 13.95
N GLY A 32 -6.01 -16.31 14.47
CA GLY A 32 -4.60 -16.63 14.70
C GLY A 32 -3.94 -15.82 15.83
N GLU A 33 -4.72 -15.04 16.60
CA GLU A 33 -4.21 -14.20 17.71
C GLU A 33 -3.65 -15.03 18.89
N PHE A 34 -3.90 -16.34 18.94
CA PHE A 34 -3.31 -17.22 19.95
C PHE A 34 -1.90 -17.75 19.61
N ARG A 35 -1.28 -17.30 18.52
CA ARG A 35 0.11 -17.69 18.16
C ARG A 35 1.17 -16.81 18.83
N GLY A 36 0.91 -16.42 20.08
CA GLY A 36 1.66 -15.39 20.81
C GLY A 36 2.22 -15.82 22.16
N VAL A 37 2.66 -17.07 22.33
CA VAL A 37 3.68 -17.42 23.32
C VAL A 37 4.64 -18.43 22.69
N SER A 38 5.71 -17.94 22.10
CA SER A 38 6.91 -18.72 21.84
C SER A 38 8.13 -17.86 22.15
N GLN A 39 9.04 -18.49 22.88
CA GLN A 39 10.19 -17.96 23.61
C GLN A 39 11.15 -17.06 22.81
N PRO A 40 11.97 -16.26 23.52
CA PRO A 40 13.08 -15.53 22.92
C PRO A 40 14.19 -16.54 22.59
N ALA A 41 14.46 -16.73 21.30
CA ALA A 41 15.64 -17.45 20.83
C ALA A 41 16.60 -16.46 20.18
N ASP A 42 17.70 -16.28 20.90
CA ASP A 42 18.92 -15.57 20.59
C ASP A 42 19.55 -16.03 19.25
N ARG A 43 20.36 -15.11 18.68
CA ARG A 43 21.41 -15.25 17.64
C ARG A 43 21.05 -15.04 16.17
N PRO A 44 22.06 -14.67 15.34
CA PRO A 44 23.05 -13.62 15.57
C PRO A 44 23.15 -12.68 14.35
N ARG A 45 23.69 -11.49 14.63
CA ARG A 45 24.19 -10.52 13.66
C ARG A 45 25.15 -11.21 12.68
N LYS A 46 24.75 -11.42 11.42
CA LYS A 46 25.68 -11.71 10.32
C LYS A 46 25.75 -10.47 9.42
N LEU A 47 26.82 -9.70 9.61
CA LEU A 47 27.41 -8.97 8.49
C LEU A 47 27.83 -10.01 7.46
N SER A 48 27.32 -9.91 6.24
CA SER A 48 27.97 -10.52 5.08
C SER A 48 27.89 -9.54 3.92
N MET A 49 28.97 -8.77 3.81
CA MET A 49 29.34 -8.05 2.61
C MET A 49 29.70 -9.08 1.53
N GLY A 50 29.07 -8.95 0.35
CA GLY A 50 29.60 -9.49 -0.91
C GLY A 50 29.14 -10.90 -1.30
N ALA A 51 28.00 -10.97 -2.01
CA ALA A 51 27.77 -12.01 -3.01
C ALA A 51 26.79 -11.48 -4.08
N LYS A 52 27.34 -11.07 -5.22
CA LYS A 52 26.63 -10.81 -6.46
C LYS A 52 26.38 -12.15 -7.15
N ALA A 53 25.13 -12.63 -7.17
CA ALA A 53 24.55 -13.44 -8.25
C ALA A 53 23.09 -13.81 -7.92
N GLU A 54 22.19 -13.39 -8.82
CA GLU A 54 20.86 -13.98 -9.10
C GLU A 54 19.94 -14.24 -7.89
N ALA A 55 19.43 -13.17 -7.29
CA ALA A 55 18.14 -13.25 -6.62
C ALA A 55 17.04 -13.21 -7.70
N GLU A 56 16.10 -14.16 -7.65
CA GLU A 56 14.87 -14.12 -8.42
C GLU A 56 14.29 -12.70 -8.42
N ASP A 57 14.07 -12.17 -9.62
CA ASP A 57 13.68 -10.79 -9.92
C ASP A 57 12.20 -10.54 -9.57
N ILE A 58 11.85 -10.81 -8.32
CA ILE A 58 10.53 -10.60 -7.73
C ILE A 58 10.64 -9.31 -6.89
N PRO A 59 10.16 -8.16 -7.40
CA PRO A 59 10.25 -6.90 -6.69
C PRO A 59 9.44 -6.97 -5.40
N THR A 60 9.95 -6.32 -4.36
CA THR A 60 9.25 -6.18 -3.09
C THR A 60 8.50 -4.85 -3.11
N LEU A 61 7.18 -4.88 -2.99
CA LEU A 61 6.34 -3.69 -3.01
C LEU A 61 6.26 -3.07 -1.62
N ALA A 62 6.21 -1.73 -1.56
CA ALA A 62 6.36 -0.98 -0.31
C ALA A 62 5.15 -1.16 0.61
N ASN A 63 5.42 -1.63 1.84
CA ASN A 63 4.44 -1.85 2.90
C ASN A 63 4.88 -1.13 4.17
N GLU A 64 4.36 0.08 4.39
CA GLU A 64 4.29 0.67 5.73
C GLU A 64 2.90 0.38 6.33
N GLY A 65 2.73 -0.80 6.91
CA GLY A 65 1.62 -1.11 7.83
C GLY A 65 0.36 -1.77 7.25
N GLY A 66 0.36 -2.23 6.00
CA GLY A 66 -0.73 -2.97 5.38
C GLY A 66 -0.38 -3.35 3.94
N THR A 67 -0.91 -4.49 3.46
CA THR A 67 -0.73 -5.04 2.10
C THR A 67 -0.97 -3.99 1.01
N SER A 68 0.08 -3.24 0.67
CA SER A 68 0.01 -2.09 -0.24
C SER A 68 0.86 -2.39 -1.46
N TRP A 69 0.22 -2.41 -2.62
CA TRP A 69 0.93 -2.62 -3.88
C TRP A 69 1.48 -1.27 -4.34
N GLY A 70 2.67 -0.91 -3.87
CA GLY A 70 3.30 0.38 -4.12
C GLY A 70 4.69 0.31 -4.74
N VAL A 71 4.94 1.20 -5.71
CA VAL A 71 6.26 1.47 -6.30
C VAL A 71 6.62 2.93 -6.10
N GLN A 72 7.91 3.23 -6.01
CA GLN A 72 8.38 4.61 -5.89
C GLN A 72 9.07 5.03 -7.18
N VAL A 73 8.98 6.30 -7.52
CA VAL A 73 9.72 6.91 -8.63
C VAL A 73 10.63 7.96 -8.02
N LEU A 74 11.93 7.70 -8.07
CA LEU A 74 12.93 8.62 -7.56
C LEU A 74 13.49 9.45 -8.71
N PHE A 75 13.44 10.78 -8.58
CA PHE A 75 13.94 11.71 -9.59
C PHE A 75 15.42 12.02 -9.33
N GLU A 76 16.23 11.99 -10.39
CA GLU A 76 17.68 12.21 -10.26
C GLU A 76 18.02 13.69 -10.03
N THR A 77 17.26 14.59 -10.65
CA THR A 77 17.48 16.04 -10.57
C THR A 77 16.19 16.74 -10.14
N PRO A 78 16.00 17.02 -8.84
CA PRO A 78 14.82 17.74 -8.38
C PRO A 78 14.91 19.19 -8.88
N SER A 79 13.88 19.66 -9.60
CA SER A 79 13.84 21.02 -10.14
C SER A 79 12.41 21.56 -10.21
N PRO A 80 12.21 22.89 -10.23
CA PRO A 80 10.87 23.47 -10.37
C PRO A 80 10.18 23.03 -11.67
N GLY A 81 10.93 22.93 -12.78
CA GLY A 81 10.40 22.45 -14.07
C GLY A 81 9.98 20.98 -14.07
N LEU A 82 10.51 20.16 -13.15
CA LEU A 82 10.03 18.80 -12.93
C LEU A 82 8.63 18.79 -12.33
N ASN A 83 8.33 19.68 -11.38
CA ASN A 83 7.01 19.76 -10.75
C ASN A 83 5.92 20.10 -11.76
N GLU A 84 6.20 21.05 -12.67
CA GLU A 84 5.29 21.42 -13.74
C GLU A 84 5.04 20.26 -14.71
N ARG A 85 6.09 19.50 -15.06
CA ARG A 85 5.92 18.31 -15.91
C ARG A 85 5.17 17.19 -15.19
N LEU A 86 5.42 17.03 -13.89
CA LEU A 86 4.73 16.07 -13.04
C LEU A 86 3.25 16.42 -12.90
N SER A 87 2.91 17.71 -12.74
CA SER A 87 1.53 18.16 -12.66
C SER A 87 0.76 17.89 -13.94
N VAL A 88 1.36 18.22 -15.09
CA VAL A 88 0.78 17.93 -16.42
C VAL A 88 0.61 16.43 -16.62
N ALA A 89 1.59 15.62 -16.22
CA ALA A 89 1.52 14.17 -16.35
C ALA A 89 0.41 13.56 -15.46
N LEU A 90 0.26 14.05 -14.23
CA LEU A 90 -0.80 13.62 -13.30
C LEU A 90 -2.19 14.07 -13.77
N ALA A 91 -2.33 15.32 -14.22
CA ALA A 91 -3.57 15.82 -14.79
C ALA A 91 -3.97 15.01 -16.04
N SER A 92 -3.01 14.70 -16.91
CA SER A 92 -3.22 13.85 -18.11
C SER A 92 -3.60 12.42 -17.75
N ALA A 93 -3.18 11.93 -16.59
CA ALA A 93 -3.56 10.61 -16.06
C ALA A 93 -4.93 10.62 -15.36
N GLY A 94 -5.61 11.78 -15.28
CA GLY A 94 -6.88 11.93 -14.57
C GLY A 94 -6.72 11.93 -13.05
N ALA A 95 -5.57 12.36 -12.54
CA ALA A 95 -5.34 12.49 -11.11
C ALA A 95 -6.11 13.67 -10.53
N VAL A 96 -6.77 13.45 -9.39
CA VAL A 96 -7.52 14.44 -8.62
C VAL A 96 -6.77 14.71 -7.32
N TYR A 97 -6.50 15.98 -7.03
CA TYR A 97 -5.87 16.39 -5.79
C TYR A 97 -6.85 16.27 -4.63
N GLU A 98 -6.46 15.54 -3.58
CA GLU A 98 -7.21 15.39 -2.35
C GLU A 98 -6.61 16.31 -1.27
N PRO A 99 -7.26 17.44 -0.92
CA PRO A 99 -6.70 18.42 0.01
C PRO A 99 -6.59 17.91 1.44
N SER A 100 -7.41 16.92 1.81
CA SER A 100 -7.41 16.33 3.15
C SER A 100 -6.15 15.51 3.43
N THR A 101 -5.72 14.69 2.46
CA THR A 101 -4.52 13.86 2.55
C THR A 101 -3.28 14.52 1.92
N LYS A 102 -3.48 15.62 1.17
CA LYS A 102 -2.45 16.27 0.35
C LYS A 102 -1.75 15.28 -0.57
N SER A 103 -2.54 14.46 -1.25
CA SER A 103 -2.08 13.46 -2.19
C SER A 103 -2.96 13.48 -3.44
N PHE A 104 -2.46 12.88 -4.52
CA PHE A 104 -3.20 12.78 -5.76
C PHE A 104 -3.83 11.39 -5.87
N THR A 105 -5.10 11.33 -6.25
CA THR A 105 -5.81 10.07 -6.46
C THR A 105 -6.14 9.92 -7.93
N VAL A 106 -5.78 8.78 -8.50
CA VAL A 106 -6.16 8.40 -9.86
C VAL A 106 -7.24 7.34 -9.74
N MET A 107 -8.39 7.60 -10.36
CA MET A 107 -9.47 6.64 -10.46
C MET A 107 -8.93 5.35 -11.11
N GLY A 108 -8.91 4.27 -10.33
CA GLY A 108 -8.63 2.94 -10.83
C GLY A 108 -9.79 2.42 -11.69
N GLU A 109 -9.71 1.15 -12.09
CA GLU A 109 -10.87 0.46 -12.68
C GLU A 109 -12.02 0.27 -11.69
N SER A 110 -11.73 0.38 -10.38
CA SER A 110 -12.72 0.35 -9.31
C SER A 110 -12.55 1.57 -8.43
N SER A 111 -13.65 2.26 -8.16
CA SER A 111 -13.70 3.39 -7.22
C SER A 111 -13.36 2.99 -5.78
N ARG A 112 -13.41 1.69 -5.45
CA ARG A 112 -13.10 1.18 -4.11
C ARG A 112 -11.60 1.18 -3.79
N ASN A 113 -10.77 0.97 -4.80
CA ASN A 113 -9.31 0.94 -4.66
C ASN A 113 -8.70 1.98 -5.60
N PRO A 114 -8.68 3.28 -5.27
CA PRO A 114 -8.00 4.27 -6.09
C PRO A 114 -6.47 4.05 -6.06
N ILE A 115 -5.78 4.49 -7.10
CA ILE A 115 -4.32 4.59 -7.10
C ILE A 115 -3.98 5.92 -6.44
N VAL A 116 -3.22 5.89 -5.35
CA VAL A 116 -2.78 7.07 -4.62
C VAL A 116 -1.34 7.39 -5.01
N VAL A 117 -1.09 8.66 -5.27
CA VAL A 117 0.20 9.22 -5.61
C VAL A 117 0.57 10.23 -4.53
N GLU A 118 1.67 10.00 -3.85
CA GLU A 118 2.13 10.76 -2.68
C GLU A 118 3.65 11.02 -2.77
N ASN A 119 4.20 11.86 -1.91
CA ASN A 119 5.65 12.08 -1.89
C ASN A 119 6.37 10.81 -1.39
N ALA A 120 7.48 10.44 -2.03
CA ALA A 120 8.28 9.29 -1.59
C ALA A 120 8.94 9.49 -0.22
N PHE A 121 9.04 10.73 0.23
CA PHE A 121 9.66 11.08 1.51
C PHE A 121 8.61 11.52 2.53
N PRO A 122 8.75 11.12 3.81
CA PRO A 122 7.88 11.61 4.90
C PRO A 122 7.87 13.15 4.94
N PRO A 123 6.71 13.81 5.07
CA PRO A 123 5.42 13.29 5.51
C PRO A 123 4.50 12.75 4.39
N GLY A 124 5.01 12.46 3.19
CA GLY A 124 4.21 11.92 2.09
C GLY A 124 3.35 12.95 1.36
N GLN A 125 3.44 14.23 1.73
CA GLN A 125 2.56 15.27 1.18
C GLN A 125 3.07 15.79 -0.16
N LEU A 126 2.16 15.88 -1.12
CA LEU A 126 2.33 16.54 -2.41
C LEU A 126 1.58 17.88 -2.37
N PRO A 127 2.19 18.98 -2.86
CA PRO A 127 1.46 20.23 -2.99
C PRO A 127 0.40 20.16 -4.10
N SER A 128 -0.63 20.99 -3.99
CA SER A 128 -1.57 21.25 -5.07
C SER A 128 -0.84 21.94 -6.22
N PHE A 129 -0.69 21.27 -7.36
CA PHE A 129 0.03 21.83 -8.51
C PHE A 129 -0.72 22.95 -9.26
N THR A 130 -1.85 23.42 -8.72
CA THR A 130 -2.56 24.61 -9.20
C THR A 130 -1.88 25.90 -8.68
N ASP A 131 -1.13 25.80 -7.58
CA ASP A 131 -0.45 26.93 -6.94
C ASP A 131 1.03 27.01 -7.36
N ASP A 132 1.65 28.18 -7.20
CA ASP A 132 3.08 28.39 -7.45
C ASP A 132 3.93 27.57 -6.45
N ASN A 133 4.35 26.38 -6.89
CA ASN A 133 5.15 25.44 -6.11
C ASN A 133 6.62 25.42 -6.51
N SER A 134 7.12 26.54 -7.02
CA SER A 134 8.52 26.72 -7.40
C SER A 134 9.51 26.45 -6.24
N GLN A 135 9.04 26.53 -4.99
CA GLN A 135 9.85 26.30 -3.80
C GLN A 135 9.92 24.82 -3.35
N TYR A 136 9.04 23.94 -3.85
CA TYR A 136 8.98 22.55 -3.41
C TYR A 136 9.80 21.63 -4.29
N LEU A 137 11.03 21.28 -3.90
CA LEU A 137 11.86 20.37 -4.68
C LEU A 137 11.47 18.91 -4.42
N LEU A 138 10.66 18.33 -5.30
CA LEU A 138 10.28 16.92 -5.23
C LEU A 138 11.42 15.99 -5.66
N LYS A 139 11.87 15.16 -4.72
CA LYS A 139 12.91 14.15 -4.95
C LYS A 139 12.34 12.81 -5.42
N GLY A 140 11.08 12.52 -5.10
CA GLY A 140 10.44 11.28 -5.53
C GLY A 140 8.96 11.23 -5.21
N VAL A 141 8.27 10.30 -5.84
CA VAL A 141 6.83 10.10 -5.72
C VAL A 141 6.54 8.61 -5.51
N THR A 142 5.75 8.29 -4.49
CA THR A 142 5.22 6.94 -4.26
C THR A 142 3.89 6.80 -4.97
N ILE A 143 3.72 5.71 -5.70
CA ILE A 143 2.47 5.33 -6.35
C ILE A 143 2.03 4.02 -5.71
N LYS A 144 0.92 4.05 -4.98
CA LYS A 144 0.40 2.89 -4.24
C LYS A 144 -1.07 2.65 -4.55
N VAL A 145 -1.47 1.38 -4.53
CA VAL A 145 -2.88 1.01 -4.45
C VAL A 145 -3.21 0.69 -3.01
N ASN A 146 -4.17 1.41 -2.43
CA ASN A 146 -4.71 1.06 -1.13
C ASN A 146 -5.63 -0.17 -1.30
N GLU A 147 -5.39 -1.21 -0.51
CA GLU A 147 -6.34 -2.32 -0.39
C GLU A 147 -7.50 -1.87 0.53
N SER A 148 -8.68 -1.61 -0.05
CA SER A 148 -9.88 -1.35 0.75
C SER A 148 -10.40 -2.67 1.33
N GLY A 149 -9.84 -3.09 2.47
CA GLY A 149 -10.36 -4.19 3.28
C GLY A 149 -9.85 -5.60 2.93
N ARG A 150 -10.32 -6.56 3.74
CA ARG A 150 -9.66 -7.82 4.13
C ARG A 150 -9.26 -8.82 3.02
N SER A 151 -9.59 -8.64 1.74
CA SER A 151 -9.32 -9.70 0.73
C SER A 151 -9.57 -9.30 -0.74
N LEU A 152 -9.07 -8.17 -1.22
CA LEU A 152 -9.11 -7.90 -2.67
C LEU A 152 -7.75 -7.44 -3.15
N SER A 153 -6.91 -8.42 -3.52
CA SER A 153 -5.73 -8.15 -4.32
C SER A 153 -6.13 -7.31 -5.54
N PRO A 154 -5.37 -6.25 -5.87
CA PRO A 154 -5.71 -5.37 -6.98
C PRO A 154 -5.83 -6.15 -8.29
N SER A 155 -6.75 -5.72 -9.15
CA SER A 155 -6.95 -6.38 -10.45
C SER A 155 -5.69 -6.25 -11.31
N LYS A 156 -5.44 -7.24 -12.18
CA LYS A 156 -4.31 -7.19 -13.13
C LYS A 156 -4.30 -5.91 -13.98
N LEU A 157 -5.49 -5.41 -14.34
CA LEU A 157 -5.64 -4.19 -15.11
C LEU A 157 -5.25 -2.95 -14.29
N GLN A 158 -5.58 -2.94 -13.00
CA GLN A 158 -5.18 -1.88 -12.08
C GLN A 158 -3.67 -1.89 -11.82
N LEU A 159 -3.06 -3.06 -11.65
CA LEU A 159 -1.61 -3.20 -11.55
C LEU A 159 -0.92 -2.78 -12.85
N ALA A 160 -1.49 -3.10 -14.01
CA ALA A 160 -1.01 -2.61 -15.30
C ALA A 160 -1.09 -1.08 -15.41
N ARG A 161 -2.18 -0.46 -14.95
CA ARG A 161 -2.32 1.01 -14.90
C ARG A 161 -1.28 1.62 -13.96
N LEU A 162 -1.07 1.05 -12.77
CA LEU A 162 -0.04 1.50 -11.83
C LEU A 162 1.36 1.44 -12.47
N VAL A 163 1.71 0.33 -13.11
CA VAL A 163 2.99 0.21 -13.82
C VAL A 163 3.10 1.20 -14.98
N SER A 164 2.01 1.45 -15.72
CA SER A 164 2.01 2.42 -16.82
C SER A 164 2.24 3.85 -16.33
N LEU A 165 1.65 4.20 -15.19
CA LEU A 165 1.81 5.51 -14.54
C LEU A 165 3.23 5.65 -13.99
N ALA A 166 3.75 4.62 -13.31
CA ALA A 166 5.13 4.64 -12.83
C ALA A 166 6.14 4.81 -13.97
N LYS A 167 5.91 4.15 -15.11
CA LYS A 167 6.73 4.32 -16.32
C LYS A 167 6.59 5.71 -16.93
N SER A 168 5.39 6.30 -16.95
CA SER A 168 5.21 7.65 -17.49
C SER A 168 5.92 8.69 -16.61
N LEU A 169 5.83 8.56 -15.29
CA LEU A 169 6.51 9.44 -14.35
C LEU A 169 8.03 9.26 -14.38
N ALA A 170 8.53 8.03 -14.54
CA ALA A 170 9.96 7.79 -14.70
C ALA A 170 10.56 8.49 -15.95
N ARG A 171 9.79 8.64 -17.03
CA ARG A 171 10.23 9.39 -18.22
C ARG A 171 10.48 10.87 -17.95
N LEU A 172 9.99 11.41 -16.85
CA LEU A 172 10.22 12.82 -16.45
C LEU A 172 11.63 13.05 -15.89
N GLY A 173 12.47 12.01 -15.80
CA GLY A 173 13.85 12.09 -15.30
C GLY A 173 14.07 11.31 -14.00
N GLY A 174 13.37 10.20 -13.84
CA GLY A 174 13.43 9.37 -12.64
C GLY A 174 13.56 7.88 -12.92
N LYS A 175 13.84 7.13 -11.87
CA LYS A 175 13.93 5.67 -11.86
C LYS A 175 12.82 5.10 -11.01
N VAL A 176 12.17 4.05 -11.49
CA VAL A 176 11.21 3.31 -10.69
C VAL A 176 11.97 2.36 -9.78
N VAL A 177 11.75 2.51 -8.48
CA VAL A 177 12.35 1.70 -7.43
C VAL A 177 11.27 0.97 -6.64
N ASP A 178 11.65 -0.18 -6.08
CA ASP A 178 10.83 -1.00 -5.20
C ASP A 178 10.89 -0.50 -3.74
N ALA A 179 10.29 -1.23 -2.81
CA ALA A 179 10.30 -0.91 -1.38
C ALA A 179 11.70 -0.75 -0.79
N ASN A 180 12.66 -1.52 -1.32
CA ASN A 180 14.04 -1.54 -0.87
C ASN A 180 14.90 -0.52 -1.62
N GLN A 181 14.28 0.40 -2.36
CA GLN A 181 14.93 1.37 -3.24
C GLN A 181 15.76 0.71 -4.36
N LEU A 182 15.45 -0.55 -4.70
CA LEU A 182 16.10 -1.27 -5.80
C LEU A 182 15.36 -0.97 -7.11
N PRO A 183 16.09 -0.75 -8.23
CA PRO A 183 15.47 -0.45 -9.51
C PRO A 183 14.64 -1.64 -10.00
N ILE A 184 13.39 -1.39 -10.40
CA ILE A 184 12.51 -2.45 -10.93
C ILE A 184 12.89 -2.76 -12.38
N THR A 185 13.21 -4.02 -12.65
CA THR A 185 13.51 -4.50 -14.00
C THR A 185 12.23 -4.76 -14.82
N LYS A 186 12.39 -5.05 -16.12
CA LYS A 186 11.26 -5.48 -16.98
C LYS A 186 10.56 -6.74 -16.45
N ALA A 187 11.30 -7.68 -15.87
CA ALA A 187 10.74 -8.89 -15.28
C ALA A 187 9.99 -8.57 -13.98
N GLY A 188 10.54 -7.68 -13.15
CA GLY A 188 9.86 -7.21 -11.95
C GLY A 188 8.54 -6.51 -12.26
N PHE A 189 8.48 -5.66 -13.28
CA PHE A 189 7.20 -5.07 -13.72
C PHE A 189 6.16 -6.13 -14.12
N LYS A 190 6.59 -7.21 -14.78
CA LYS A 190 5.70 -8.32 -15.15
C LYS A 190 5.22 -9.08 -13.91
N ALA A 191 6.09 -9.25 -12.91
CA ALA A 191 5.75 -9.86 -11.63
C ALA A 191 4.68 -9.03 -10.89
N VAL A 192 4.83 -7.70 -10.84
CA VAL A 192 3.83 -6.78 -10.27
C VAL A 192 2.49 -6.91 -11.00
N ILE A 193 2.46 -6.81 -12.33
CA ILE A 193 1.21 -6.94 -13.11
C ILE A 193 0.54 -8.30 -12.89
N SER A 194 1.35 -9.35 -12.73
CA SER A 194 0.84 -10.71 -12.52
C SER A 194 0.38 -11.00 -11.09
N GLY A 195 0.54 -10.07 -10.14
CA GLY A 195 0.24 -10.27 -8.73
C GLY A 195 1.21 -11.24 -8.03
N LYS A 196 2.40 -11.44 -8.61
CA LYS A 196 3.46 -12.33 -8.07
C LYS A 196 4.54 -11.58 -7.30
N ALA A 197 4.43 -10.25 -7.20
CA ALA A 197 5.36 -9.44 -6.41
C ALA A 197 5.13 -9.69 -4.92
N LYS A 198 6.20 -9.57 -4.14
CA LYS A 198 6.17 -9.76 -2.69
C LYS A 198 5.63 -8.48 -2.05
N VAL A 199 4.56 -8.58 -1.25
CA VAL A 199 3.93 -7.49 -0.47
C VAL A 199 4.14 -7.68 1.03
#